data_AF-A0A4S1GBP9-F1
#
_entry.id   AF-A0A4S1GBP9-F1
#
_cell.length_a   1.000
_cell.length_b   1.000
_cell.length_c   1.000
_cell.angle_alpha   90.00
_cell.angle_beta   90.00
_cell.angle_gamma   90.00
#
_symmetry.space_group_name_H-M   'P 1'
#
loop_
_entity.id
_entity.type
_entity.pdbx_description
1 polymer ?
#
loop_
_entity_poly.entity_id
_entity_poly.type
_entity_poly.pdbx_seq_one_letter_code
_entity_poly.pdbx_strand_id
1 'polypeptide(L)'
;GGGLPKAALSEIHGLETRDAGAGAGFALSLTSLILRKKHGLPVLWIGTAEIFREAGFPYAKGLHALFGIEPEQLLFSEAPKLLDALWIAEEAARMTAFAAVILEIRGSPRLLDLTATRRLHARAQSAGR
;
A
#
# COMPACT_ATOMS: atom_id res chain seq x y z
N GLY A 1 11.74 1.22 -18.95
CA GLY A 1 11.09 0.04 -19.59
C GLY A 1 9.62 0.03 -19.23
N GLY A 2 8.79 -0.74 -19.94
CA GLY A 2 7.35 -0.84 -19.67
C GLY A 2 7.06 -1.42 -18.28
N GLY A 3 6.10 -0.82 -17.56
CA GLY A 3 5.74 -1.16 -16.19
C GLY A 3 5.44 0.08 -15.34
N LEU A 4 5.09 -0.11 -14.07
CA LEU A 4 4.89 1.00 -13.14
C LEU A 4 6.23 1.65 -12.77
N PRO A 5 6.30 2.99 -12.72
CA PRO A 5 7.51 3.66 -12.26
C PRO A 5 7.81 3.28 -10.81
N LYS A 6 9.06 2.92 -10.55
CA LYS A 6 9.59 2.84 -9.17
C LYS A 6 9.81 4.26 -8.64
N ALA A 7 9.93 4.41 -7.32
CA ALA A 7 10.12 5.72 -6.69
C ALA A 7 9.02 6.71 -7.06
N ALA A 8 7.78 6.21 -7.17
CA ALA A 8 6.64 6.98 -7.60
C ALA A 8 5.36 6.46 -6.93
N LEU A 9 4.38 7.35 -6.82
CA LEU A 9 3.02 6.97 -6.44
C LEU A 9 2.28 6.34 -7.63
N SER A 10 1.66 5.18 -7.40
CA SER A 10 0.69 4.55 -8.30
C SER A 10 -0.63 4.42 -7.56
N GLU A 11 -1.73 4.83 -8.19
CA GLU A 11 -3.07 4.74 -7.61
C GLU A 11 -3.88 3.66 -8.31
N ILE A 12 -4.54 2.81 -7.54
CA ILE A 12 -5.41 1.73 -8.02
C ILE A 12 -6.81 2.03 -7.48
N HIS A 13 -7.77 2.15 -8.38
CA HIS A 13 -9.14 2.53 -8.04
C HIS A 13 -10.09 1.36 -8.30
N GLY A 14 -10.79 0.91 -7.27
CA GLY A 14 -12.00 0.10 -7.40
C GLY A 14 -13.22 1.01 -7.61
N LEU A 15 -14.28 0.50 -8.24
CA LEU A 15 -15.50 1.29 -8.44
C LEU A 15 -16.35 1.29 -7.16
N GLU A 16 -16.35 0.16 -6.45
CA GLU A 16 -17.17 -0.04 -5.26
C GLU A 16 -16.37 -0.76 -4.16
N THR A 17 -16.84 -0.68 -2.91
CA THR A 17 -16.17 -1.36 -1.77
C THR A 17 -16.08 -2.88 -1.96
N ARG A 18 -17.03 -3.49 -2.71
CA ARG A 18 -16.97 -4.93 -3.03
C ARG A 18 -15.78 -5.32 -3.91
N ASP A 19 -15.16 -4.35 -4.59
CA ASP A 19 -13.98 -4.57 -5.43
C ASP A 19 -12.67 -4.57 -4.60
N ALA A 20 -12.75 -4.30 -3.28
CA ALA A 20 -11.57 -4.21 -2.41
C ALA A 20 -10.68 -5.46 -2.50
N GLY A 21 -11.28 -6.66 -2.59
CA GLY A 21 -10.53 -7.90 -2.76
C GLY A 21 -9.73 -7.95 -4.08
N ALA A 22 -10.29 -7.44 -5.18
CA ALA A 22 -9.61 -7.37 -6.47
C ALA A 22 -8.47 -6.33 -6.43
N GLY A 23 -8.73 -5.16 -5.85
CA GLY A 23 -7.71 -4.11 -5.64
C GLY A 23 -6.56 -4.60 -4.77
N ALA A 24 -6.86 -5.23 -3.64
CA ALA A 24 -5.91 -5.86 -2.73
C ALA A 24 -5.08 -6.95 -3.44
N GLY A 25 -5.73 -7.86 -4.17
CA GLY A 25 -5.04 -8.92 -4.90
C GLY A 25 -4.11 -8.39 -6.00
N PHE A 26 -4.52 -7.33 -6.70
CA PHE A 26 -3.67 -6.66 -7.69
C PHE A 26 -2.48 -5.97 -7.03
N ALA A 27 -2.68 -5.22 -5.94
CA ALA A 27 -1.60 -4.59 -5.17
C ALA A 27 -0.62 -5.64 -4.59
N LEU A 28 -1.12 -6.77 -4.10
CA LEU A 28 -0.30 -7.89 -3.63
C LEU A 28 0.50 -8.54 -4.77
N SER A 29 -0.09 -8.69 -5.94
CA SER A 29 0.61 -9.20 -7.13
C SER A 29 1.78 -8.31 -7.53
N LEU A 30 1.59 -7.00 -7.53
CA LEU A 30 2.67 -6.04 -7.81
C LEU A 30 3.75 -6.09 -6.73
N THR A 31 3.33 -6.14 -5.47
CA THR A 31 4.21 -6.23 -4.31
C THR A 31 5.09 -7.50 -4.33
N SER A 32 4.53 -8.64 -4.76
CA SER A 32 5.29 -9.88 -4.97
C SER A 32 6.47 -9.68 -5.92
N LEU A 33 6.27 -8.94 -7.02
CA LEU A 33 7.35 -8.65 -7.99
C LEU A 33 8.47 -7.79 -7.38
N ILE A 34 8.13 -6.91 -6.42
CA ILE A 34 9.09 -6.08 -5.69
C ILE A 34 9.85 -6.93 -4.67
N LEU A 35 9.14 -7.75 -3.89
CA LEU A 35 9.72 -8.59 -2.84
C LEU A 35 10.70 -9.63 -3.39
N ARG A 36 10.44 -10.18 -4.59
CA ARG A 36 11.38 -11.05 -5.31
C ARG A 36 12.73 -10.41 -5.62
N LYS A 37 12.82 -9.07 -5.61
CA LYS A 37 14.06 -8.30 -5.84
C LYS A 37 14.65 -7.71 -4.57
N LYS A 38 13.84 -7.58 -3.50
CA LYS A 38 14.20 -6.93 -2.24
C LYS A 38 13.96 -7.88 -1.07
N HIS A 39 14.81 -8.89 -0.97
CA HIS A 39 14.70 -9.92 0.07
C HIS A 39 14.83 -9.31 1.48
N GLY A 40 14.00 -9.78 2.40
CA GLY A 40 14.06 -9.43 3.83
C GLY A 40 13.41 -8.11 4.24
N LEU A 41 12.95 -7.28 3.30
CA LEU A 41 12.23 -6.04 3.65
C LEU A 41 10.72 -6.28 3.72
N PRO A 42 10.02 -5.79 4.77
CA PRO A 42 8.57 -5.92 4.89
C PRO A 42 7.82 -4.93 3.99
N VAL A 43 6.53 -5.19 3.83
CA VAL A 43 5.55 -4.32 3.18
C VAL A 43 4.70 -3.72 4.27
N LEU A 44 4.54 -2.39 4.25
CA LEU A 44 3.65 -1.70 5.18
C LEU A 44 2.30 -1.45 4.51
N TRP A 45 1.22 -1.97 5.07
CA TRP A 45 -0.16 -1.73 4.65
C TRP A 45 -0.85 -0.84 5.66
N ILE A 46 -1.24 0.35 5.22
CA ILE A 46 -1.79 1.41 6.05
C ILE A 46 -3.27 1.58 5.70
N GLY A 47 -4.12 1.68 6.71
CA GLY A 47 -5.54 1.90 6.55
C GLY A 47 -6.15 2.43 7.84
N THR A 48 -7.44 2.73 7.81
CA THR A 48 -8.20 3.04 9.04
C THR A 48 -8.95 1.80 9.52
N ALA A 49 -9.38 1.82 10.78
CA ALA A 49 -10.21 0.76 11.37
C ALA A 49 -11.46 0.46 10.53
N GLU A 50 -12.06 1.50 9.94
CA GLU A 50 -13.23 1.37 9.07
C GLU A 50 -12.91 0.58 7.80
N ILE A 51 -11.77 0.87 7.18
CA ILE A 51 -11.34 0.19 5.95
C ILE A 51 -11.10 -1.29 6.23
N PHE A 52 -10.33 -1.61 7.28
CA PHE A 52 -10.03 -3.01 7.61
C PHE A 52 -11.25 -3.80 8.09
N ARG A 53 -12.24 -3.14 8.69
CA ARG A 53 -13.52 -3.79 9.02
C ARG A 53 -14.33 -4.16 7.79
N GLU A 54 -14.28 -3.34 6.74
CA GLU A 54 -15.13 -3.46 5.56
C GLU A 54 -14.48 -4.29 4.44
N ALA A 55 -13.20 -4.07 4.18
CA ALA A 55 -12.41 -4.82 3.22
C ALA A 55 -11.84 -6.13 3.80
N GLY A 56 -11.75 -6.22 5.13
CA GLY A 56 -11.07 -7.30 5.83
C GLY A 56 -9.55 -7.21 5.71
N PHE A 57 -8.88 -8.28 6.14
CA PHE A 57 -7.45 -8.47 5.97
C PHE A 57 -7.17 -9.56 4.92
N PRO A 58 -6.04 -9.48 4.19
CA PRO A 58 -5.58 -10.58 3.35
C PRO A 58 -5.50 -11.89 4.13
N TYR A 59 -6.02 -12.97 3.55
CA TYR A 59 -5.94 -14.29 4.16
C TYR A 59 -4.50 -14.80 4.18
N ALA A 60 -3.94 -14.99 5.38
CA ALA A 60 -2.52 -15.30 5.57
C ALA A 60 -2.02 -16.50 4.73
N LYS A 61 -2.73 -17.63 4.71
CA LYS A 61 -2.32 -18.78 3.89
C LYS A 61 -2.38 -18.49 2.38
N GLY A 62 -3.31 -17.62 1.98
CA GLY A 62 -3.44 -17.17 0.59
C GLY A 62 -2.28 -16.28 0.15
N LEU A 63 -1.65 -15.53 1.07
CA LEU A 63 -0.49 -14.69 0.76
C LEU A 63 0.67 -15.51 0.18
N HIS A 64 1.06 -16.58 0.86
CA HIS A 64 2.10 -17.47 0.38
C HIS A 64 1.63 -18.24 -0.85
N ALA A 65 0.45 -18.87 -0.79
CA ALA A 65 -0.03 -19.76 -1.86
C ALA A 65 -0.28 -19.06 -3.21
N LEU A 66 -0.75 -17.81 -3.21
CA LEU A 66 -1.11 -17.09 -4.43
C LEU A 66 -0.04 -16.08 -4.87
N PHE A 67 0.68 -15.48 -3.92
CA PHE A 67 1.60 -14.38 -4.21
C PHE A 67 3.06 -14.68 -3.83
N GLY A 68 3.34 -15.78 -3.10
CA GLY A 68 4.67 -16.09 -2.59
C GLY A 68 5.17 -15.05 -1.58
N ILE A 69 4.26 -14.46 -0.82
CA ILE A 69 4.56 -13.49 0.23
C ILE A 69 4.38 -14.19 1.57
N GLU A 70 5.43 -14.20 2.40
CA GLU A 70 5.31 -14.75 3.76
C GLU A 70 4.43 -13.82 4.61
N PRO A 71 3.49 -14.35 5.42
CA PRO A 71 2.62 -13.52 6.25
C PRO A 71 3.37 -12.52 7.12
N GLU A 72 4.55 -12.88 7.62
CA GLU A 72 5.40 -12.06 8.48
C GLU A 72 6.02 -10.87 7.74
N GLN A 73 5.99 -10.86 6.40
CA GLN A 73 6.43 -9.73 5.59
C GLN A 73 5.38 -8.64 5.44
N LEU A 74 4.12 -8.87 5.84
CA LEU A 74 3.07 -7.84 5.83
C LEU A 74 2.89 -7.24 7.22
N LEU A 75 3.19 -5.96 7.34
CA LEU A 75 2.93 -5.16 8.54
C LEU A 75 1.69 -4.31 8.30
N PHE A 76 0.74 -4.35 9.23
CA PHE A 76 -0.45 -3.52 9.18
C PHE A 76 -0.34 -2.34 10.14
N SER A 77 -0.67 -1.16 9.66
CA SER A 77 -0.78 0.06 10.46
C SER A 77 -2.20 0.57 10.38
N GLU A 78 -2.93 0.41 11.49
CA GLU A 78 -4.28 0.95 11.65
C GLU A 78 -4.20 2.36 12.24
N ALA A 79 -4.63 3.34 11.45
CA ALA A 79 -4.67 4.73 11.86
C ALA A 79 -6.09 5.11 12.32
N PRO A 80 -6.23 5.93 13.38
CA PRO A 80 -7.55 6.33 13.88
C PRO A 80 -8.29 7.26 12.90
N LYS A 81 -7.55 8.03 12.08
CA LYS A 81 -8.12 8.93 11.06
C LYS A 81 -7.33 8.86 9.77
N LEU A 82 -7.97 9.26 8.67
CA LEU A 82 -7.34 9.33 7.35
C LEU A 82 -6.12 10.26 7.33
N LEU A 83 -6.16 11.38 8.05
CA LEU A 83 -5.03 12.30 8.14
C LEU A 83 -3.79 11.61 8.73
N ASP A 84 -4.00 10.78 9.75
CA ASP A 84 -2.93 10.01 10.39
C ASP A 84 -2.41 8.91 9.44
N ALA A 85 -3.30 8.24 8.69
CA ALA A 85 -2.91 7.26 7.67
C ALA A 85 -2.03 7.90 6.56
N LEU A 86 -2.43 9.08 6.08
CA LEU A 86 -1.66 9.85 5.10
C LEU A 86 -0.29 10.25 5.66
N TRP A 87 -0.24 10.70 6.91
CA TRP A 87 1.01 11.04 7.57
C TRP A 87 1.93 9.82 7.70
N ILE A 88 1.42 8.67 8.16
CA ILE A 88 2.19 7.41 8.23
C ILE A 88 2.73 7.02 6.84
N ALA A 89 1.91 7.15 5.79
CA ALA A 89 2.33 6.82 4.43
C ALA A 89 3.46 7.74 3.94
N GLU A 90 3.39 9.03 4.25
CA GLU A 90 4.45 9.99 3.92
C GLU A 90 5.76 9.70 4.65
N GLU A 91 5.70 9.36 5.93
CA GLU A 91 6.90 8.99 6.70
C GLU A 91 7.50 7.68 6.18
N ALA A 92 6.68 6.65 5.99
CA ALA A 92 7.11 5.35 5.49
C ALA A 92 7.68 5.43 4.06
N ALA A 93 7.13 6.30 3.20
CA ALA A 93 7.62 6.52 1.85
C ALA A 93 9.05 7.09 1.82
N ARG A 94 9.46 7.85 2.85
CA ARG A 94 10.83 8.37 2.97
C ARG A 94 11.84 7.35 3.50
N MET A 95 11.37 6.36 4.26
CA MET A 95 12.25 5.35 4.86
C MET A 95 12.77 4.39 3.79
N THR A 96 13.92 3.75 4.02
CA THR A 96 14.42 2.63 3.17
C THR A 96 14.12 1.25 3.77
N ALA A 97 13.43 1.22 4.92
CA ALA A 97 13.15 0.01 5.69
C ALA A 97 12.02 -0.87 5.13
N PHE A 98 11.29 -0.43 4.11
CA PHE A 98 10.19 -1.18 3.51
C PHE A 98 10.52 -1.58 2.07
N ALA A 99 9.96 -2.70 1.60
CA ALA A 99 9.97 -3.06 0.20
C ALA A 99 8.98 -2.19 -0.59
N ALA A 100 7.77 -2.05 -0.04
CA ALA A 100 6.66 -1.26 -0.57
C ALA A 100 5.81 -0.68 0.58
N VAL A 101 5.08 0.40 0.28
CA VAL A 101 4.09 0.99 1.19
C VAL A 101 2.77 1.03 0.44
N ILE A 102 1.73 0.44 1.03
CA ILE A 102 0.37 0.41 0.51
C ILE A 102 -0.47 1.29 1.42
N LEU A 103 -1.14 2.28 0.86
CA LEU A 103 -2.13 3.09 1.55
C LEU A 103 -3.51 2.77 0.97
N GLU A 104 -4.34 2.13 1.78
CA GLU A 104 -5.72 1.81 1.40
C GLU A 104 -6.66 2.88 1.95
N ILE A 105 -7.50 3.42 1.06
CA ILE A 105 -8.44 4.50 1.36
C ILE A 105 -9.80 4.12 0.77
N ARG A 106 -10.86 4.30 1.56
CA ARG A 106 -12.24 4.13 1.10
C ARG A 106 -12.76 5.41 0.46
N GLY A 107 -13.32 5.29 -0.74
CA GLY A 107 -13.94 6.38 -1.48
C GLY A 107 -12.95 7.46 -1.93
N SER A 108 -13.45 8.66 -2.20
CA SER A 108 -12.65 9.81 -2.65
C SER A 108 -12.69 10.93 -1.61
N PRO A 109 -11.99 10.78 -0.47
CA PRO A 109 -12.02 11.77 0.59
C PRO A 109 -11.31 13.06 0.16
N ARG A 110 -11.87 14.21 0.55
CA ARG A 110 -11.29 15.54 0.25
C ARG A 110 -9.85 15.74 0.74
N LEU A 111 -9.43 14.96 1.74
CA LEU A 111 -8.07 15.02 2.29
C LEU A 111 -7.02 14.37 1.39
N LEU A 112 -7.41 13.45 0.49
CA LEU A 112 -6.54 12.91 -0.56
C LEU A 112 -6.75 13.76 -1.82
N ASP A 113 -6.35 15.02 -1.74
CA ASP A 113 -6.38 15.94 -2.86
C ASP A 113 -5.11 15.81 -3.72
N LEU A 114 -5.04 16.56 -4.83
CA LEU A 114 -3.88 16.58 -5.71
C LEU A 114 -2.60 17.01 -4.97
N THR A 115 -2.72 17.84 -3.93
CA THR A 115 -1.61 18.27 -3.09
C THR A 115 -1.04 17.10 -2.28
N ALA A 116 -1.91 16.31 -1.66
CA ALA A 116 -1.54 15.12 -0.90
C ALA A 116 -0.90 14.06 -1.80
N THR A 117 -1.52 13.74 -2.94
CA THR A 117 -0.98 12.81 -3.95
C THR A 117 0.42 13.24 -4.43
N ARG A 118 0.61 14.53 -4.74
CA ARG A 118 1.93 15.07 -5.16
C ARG A 118 2.97 14.97 -4.06
N ARG A 119 2.58 15.25 -2.81
CA ARG A 119 3.48 15.17 -1.66
C ARG A 119 3.94 13.73 -1.43
N LEU A 120 3.04 12.77 -1.49
CA LEU A 120 3.36 11.33 -1.43
C LEU A 120 4.30 10.91 -2.56
N HIS A 121 4.01 11.32 -3.80
CA HIS A 121 4.88 11.04 -4.95
C HIS A 121 6.30 11.60 -4.75
N ALA A 122 6.42 12.86 -4.30
CA ALA A 122 7.71 13.47 -4.02
C ALA A 122 8.49 12.74 -2.90
N ARG A 123 7.79 12.23 -1.87
CA ARG A 123 8.44 11.41 -0.82
C ARG A 123 8.99 10.11 -1.39
N ALA A 124 8.22 9.40 -2.22
CA ALA A 124 8.68 8.18 -2.88
C ALA A 124 9.91 8.45 -3.78
N GLN A 125 9.88 9.54 -4.55
CA GLN A 125 11.02 9.96 -5.38
C GLN A 125 12.27 10.22 -4.55
N SER A 126 12.13 10.93 -3.42
CA SER A 126 13.26 11.25 -2.55
C SER A 126 13.94 10.03 -1.93
N ALA A 127 13.20 8.93 -1.70
CA ALA A 127 13.74 7.68 -1.21
C ALA A 127 14.37 6.81 -2.32
N GLY A 128 14.16 7.16 -3.59
CA GLY A 128 14.75 6.46 -4.74
C GLY A 128 14.26 5.02 -4.93
N ARG A 129 13.07 4.67 -4.39
CA ARG A 129 12.55 3.29 -4.42
C ARG A 129 11.09 3.16 -4.79
#